data_AF-X0WZ49-F1
#
_entry.id   AF-X0WZ49-F1
#
_cell.length_a   1.000
_cell.length_b   1.000
_cell.length_c   1.000
_cell.angle_alpha   90.00
_cell.angle_beta   90.00
_cell.angle_gamma   90.00
#
_symmetry.space_group_name_H-M   'P 1'
#
loop_
_entity.id
_entity.type
_entity.pdbx_description
1 polymer ?
#
loop_
_entity_poly.entity_id
_entity_poly.type
_entity_poly.pdbx_seq_one_letter_code
_entity_poly.pdbx_strand_id
1 'polypeptide(L)'
;GIKKGDIIVIHQNVFRTFYDMKGKKKKSRSYFENDLYFCSLDQVYLYKNKNGWNTVGDRCFITPIKSNDSLTLDKERELVGILKYGNKSLEALEINPGDLVGYTPNGEWEFLVEGKRLYCMKSNDIVIKYEHQGNEEEYNPSWAASS
;
A
#
# COMPACT_ATOMS: atom_id res chain seq x y z
N GLY A 1 -1.93 10.41 -14.58
CA GLY A 1 -2.24 9.35 -15.55
C GLY A 1 -1.00 8.53 -15.81
N ILE A 2 -1.14 7.20 -15.89
CA ILE A 2 -0.05 6.23 -16.07
C ILE A 2 0.48 6.30 -17.52
N LYS A 3 1.80 6.36 -17.70
CA LYS A 3 2.46 6.39 -19.01
C LYS A 3 3.30 5.13 -19.23
N LYS A 4 3.55 4.82 -20.52
CA LYS A 4 4.44 3.72 -20.89
C LYS A 4 5.84 4.00 -20.34
N GLY A 5 6.34 3.09 -19.50
CA GLY A 5 7.62 3.23 -18.79
C GLY A 5 7.50 3.49 -17.29
N ASP A 6 6.29 3.76 -16.79
CA ASP A 6 6.03 3.86 -15.35
C ASP A 6 6.06 2.47 -14.69
N ILE A 7 6.56 2.38 -13.46
CA ILE A 7 6.56 1.13 -12.67
C ILE A 7 5.21 1.03 -11.96
N ILE A 8 4.54 -0.12 -12.06
CA ILE A 8 3.21 -0.31 -11.49
C ILE A 8 3.25 -1.49 -10.52
N VAL A 9 2.70 -1.28 -9.33
CA VAL A 9 2.46 -2.34 -8.35
C VAL A 9 1.03 -2.82 -8.52
N ILE A 10 0.88 -4.08 -8.89
CA ILE A 10 -0.42 -4.71 -9.13
C ILE A 10 -0.59 -5.94 -8.24
N HIS A 11 -1.84 -6.35 -8.07
CA HIS A 11 -2.15 -7.57 -7.35
C HIS A 11 -1.62 -8.81 -8.07
N GLN A 12 -0.97 -9.71 -7.31
CA GLN A 12 -0.37 -10.95 -7.82
C GLN A 12 -1.33 -11.83 -8.65
N ASN A 13 -2.64 -11.73 -8.40
CA ASN A 13 -3.65 -12.50 -9.13
C ASN A 13 -3.68 -12.19 -10.64
N VAL A 14 -3.19 -11.03 -11.06
CA VAL A 14 -3.07 -10.67 -12.49
C VAL A 14 -2.10 -11.61 -13.21
N PHE A 15 -1.01 -12.02 -12.55
CA PHE A 15 0.00 -12.92 -13.10
C PHE A 15 -0.22 -14.39 -12.73
N ARG A 16 -1.33 -14.71 -12.04
CA ARG A 16 -1.56 -16.07 -11.56
C ARG A 16 -1.61 -17.07 -12.73
N THR A 17 -0.83 -18.13 -12.62
CA THR A 17 -0.92 -19.30 -13.51
C THR A 17 -1.51 -20.46 -12.74
N PHE A 18 -2.47 -21.15 -13.33
CA PHE A 18 -3.08 -22.35 -12.74
C PHE A 18 -2.87 -23.55 -13.66
N TYR A 19 -2.75 -24.73 -13.06
CA TYR A 19 -2.71 -25.97 -13.82
C TYR A 19 -4.13 -26.49 -13.99
N ASP A 20 -4.49 -26.83 -15.21
CA ASP A 20 -5.75 -27.55 -15.47
C ASP A 20 -5.66 -28.98 -14.91
N MET A 21 -6.79 -29.69 -14.76
CA MET A 21 -6.85 -31.09 -14.30
C MET A 21 -5.99 -32.04 -15.16
N LYS A 22 -5.61 -31.62 -16.37
CA LYS A 22 -4.70 -32.34 -17.27
C LYS A 22 -3.22 -31.92 -17.16
N GLY A 23 -2.83 -31.17 -16.13
CA GLY A 23 -1.45 -30.75 -15.88
C GLY A 23 -0.90 -29.68 -16.85
N LYS A 24 -1.76 -29.07 -17.68
CA LYS A 24 -1.35 -27.99 -18.58
C LYS A 24 -1.37 -26.65 -17.85
N LYS A 25 -0.28 -25.88 -17.94
CA LYS A 25 -0.22 -24.49 -17.46
C LYS A 25 -1.21 -23.63 -18.26
N LYS A 26 -2.25 -23.14 -17.60
CA LYS A 26 -3.13 -22.08 -18.11
C LYS A 26 -2.81 -20.78 -17.38
N LYS A 27 -2.71 -19.69 -18.13
CA LYS A 27 -2.58 -18.36 -17.56
C LYS A 27 -3.96 -17.85 -17.12
N SER A 28 -3.99 -16.92 -16.16
CA SER A 28 -5.22 -16.28 -15.67
C SER A 28 -6.06 -15.69 -16.82
N ARG A 29 -7.35 -15.45 -16.56
CA ARG A 29 -8.28 -14.78 -17.49
C ARG A 29 -7.79 -13.39 -17.91
N SER A 30 -6.90 -12.80 -17.13
CA SER A 30 -6.20 -11.55 -17.41
C SER A 30 -5.11 -11.66 -18.47
N TYR A 31 -4.65 -12.86 -18.83
CA TYR A 31 -3.61 -13.01 -19.85
C TYR A 31 -4.18 -12.81 -21.24
N PHE A 32 -3.52 -11.96 -22.03
CA PHE A 32 -3.85 -11.73 -23.42
C PHE A 32 -2.84 -12.43 -24.34
N GLU A 33 -1.96 -11.68 -25.00
CA GLU A 33 -0.97 -12.18 -25.96
C GLU A 33 0.30 -11.33 -25.88
N ASN A 34 1.47 -11.89 -26.19
CA ASN A 34 2.77 -11.20 -26.15
C ASN A 34 3.13 -10.59 -24.77
N ASP A 35 2.93 -11.35 -23.69
CA ASP A 35 3.15 -10.88 -22.31
C ASP A 35 2.35 -9.63 -21.91
N LEU A 36 1.26 -9.36 -22.65
CA LEU A 36 0.26 -8.38 -22.26
C LEU A 36 -0.77 -9.01 -21.33
N TYR A 37 -1.10 -8.29 -20.26
CA TYR A 37 -2.11 -8.70 -19.28
C TYR A 37 -3.12 -7.57 -19.13
N PHE A 38 -4.41 -7.91 -19.16
CA PHE A 38 -5.49 -7.01 -18.77
C PHE A 38 -5.55 -6.89 -17.27
N CYS A 39 -5.24 -5.69 -16.77
CA CYS A 39 -5.34 -5.33 -15.37
C CYS A 39 -6.50 -4.34 -15.21
N SER A 40 -7.41 -4.63 -14.28
CA SER A 40 -8.43 -3.66 -13.89
C SER A 40 -7.80 -2.59 -13.00
N LEU A 41 -8.30 -1.36 -13.02
CA LEU A 41 -7.77 -0.29 -12.15
C LEU A 41 -7.85 -0.65 -10.66
N ASP A 42 -8.89 -1.41 -10.26
CA ASP A 42 -9.00 -1.95 -8.91
C ASP A 42 -7.89 -2.96 -8.56
N GLN A 43 -7.22 -3.57 -9.53
CA GLN A 43 -6.10 -4.49 -9.25
C GLN A 43 -4.75 -3.75 -9.18
N VAL A 44 -4.73 -2.44 -9.42
CA VAL A 44 -3.53 -1.60 -9.31
C VAL A 44 -3.50 -0.94 -7.94
N TYR A 45 -2.37 -1.06 -7.25
CA TYR A 45 -2.15 -0.47 -5.93
C TYR A 45 -1.45 0.87 -6.04
N LEU A 46 -0.29 0.87 -6.71
CA LEU A 46 0.57 2.03 -6.87
C LEU A 46 1.08 2.12 -8.31
N TYR A 47 1.39 3.33 -8.75
CA TYR A 47 2.23 3.54 -9.91
C TYR A 47 3.29 4.61 -9.60
N LYS A 48 4.50 4.41 -10.10
CA LYS A 48 5.61 5.34 -10.00
C LYS A 48 5.67 6.14 -11.30
N ASN A 49 5.39 7.44 -11.20
CA ASN A 49 5.61 8.40 -12.28
C ASN A 49 6.93 9.15 -12.04
N LYS A 50 7.30 10.07 -12.95
CA LYS A 50 8.48 10.95 -12.81
C LYS A 50 8.48 11.79 -11.53
N ASN A 51 7.30 12.11 -10.99
CA ASN A 51 7.14 12.87 -9.74
C ASN A 51 7.11 11.99 -8.48
N GLY A 52 7.18 10.65 -8.60
CA GLY A 52 7.16 9.72 -7.47
C GLY A 52 6.01 8.72 -7.50
N TRP A 53 5.76 8.10 -6.34
CA TRP A 53 4.72 7.11 -6.14
C TRP A 53 3.34 7.76 -6.01
N ASN A 54 2.37 7.18 -6.70
CA ASN A 54 0.99 7.64 -6.72
C ASN A 54 0.06 6.44 -6.50
N THR A 55 -1.02 6.67 -5.77
CA THR A 55 -2.07 5.68 -5.51
C THR A 55 -3.07 5.64 -6.66
N VAL A 56 -3.78 4.51 -6.78
CA VAL A 56 -4.89 4.34 -7.72
C VAL A 56 -6.19 4.15 -6.96
N GLY A 57 -7.20 4.96 -7.30
CA GLY A 57 -8.54 4.90 -6.72
C GLY A 57 -8.61 5.45 -5.30
N ASP A 58 -9.42 4.80 -4.47
CA ASP A 58 -9.66 5.15 -3.06
C ASP A 58 -8.74 4.42 -2.09
N ARG A 59 -7.52 4.12 -2.56
CA ARG A 59 -6.49 3.43 -1.76
C ARG A 59 -5.49 4.41 -1.21
N CYS A 60 -5.05 4.12 0.00
CA CYS A 60 -4.19 4.99 0.79
C CYS A 60 -3.07 4.14 1.38
N PHE A 61 -1.89 4.73 1.50
CA PHE A 61 -0.72 4.05 2.03
C PHE A 61 -0.25 4.74 3.30
N ILE A 62 -0.24 3.98 4.38
CA ILE A 62 0.26 4.42 5.68
C ILE A 62 1.61 3.75 5.95
N THR A 63 2.51 4.49 6.58
CA THR A 63 3.71 3.92 7.21
C THR A 63 3.41 3.68 8.68
N PRO A 64 3.62 2.46 9.21
CA PRO A 64 3.54 2.25 10.65
C PRO A 64 4.53 3.13 11.39
N ILE A 65 4.14 3.55 12.60
CA ILE A 65 5.04 4.22 13.54
C ILE A 65 5.49 3.27 14.62
N LYS A 66 6.65 3.57 15.22
CA LYS A 66 7.24 2.72 16.25
C LYS A 66 6.42 2.89 17.51
N SER A 67 6.08 1.78 18.17
CA SER A 67 5.50 1.90 19.50
C SER A 67 6.56 2.44 20.45
N ASN A 68 6.23 3.51 21.19
CA ASN A 68 7.07 4.02 22.27
C ASN A 68 6.65 3.44 23.64
N ASP A 69 5.73 2.47 23.63
CA ASP A 69 5.18 1.92 24.85
C ASP A 69 6.11 0.88 25.46
N SER A 70 6.45 1.07 26.74
CA SER A 70 7.38 0.20 27.48
C SER A 70 6.71 -1.07 28.01
N LEU A 71 5.37 -1.14 27.94
CA LEU A 71 4.56 -2.19 28.56
C LEU A 71 4.13 -3.28 27.57
N THR A 72 4.12 -3.00 26.27
CA THR A 72 3.75 -3.95 25.23
C THR A 72 4.97 -4.49 24.50
N LEU A 73 4.99 -5.78 24.19
CA LEU A 73 6.05 -6.40 23.38
C LEU A 73 5.99 -5.98 21.90
N ASP A 74 4.91 -5.28 21.51
CA ASP A 74 4.68 -4.80 20.16
C ASP A 74 5.62 -3.66 19.79
N LYS A 75 6.36 -3.88 18.69
CA LYS A 75 7.33 -2.90 18.17
C LYS A 75 6.65 -1.77 17.40
N GLU A 76 5.39 -1.95 17.03
CA GLU A 76 4.61 -1.10 16.14
C GLU A 76 3.38 -0.59 16.90
N ARG A 77 3.02 0.68 16.72
CA ARG A 77 1.83 1.24 17.38
C ARG A 77 0.60 0.74 16.64
N GLU A 78 -0.23 -0.05 17.32
CA GLU A 78 -1.47 -0.58 16.73
C GLU A 78 -2.40 0.57 16.33
N LEU A 79 -3.03 0.43 15.15
CA LEU A 79 -4.10 1.32 14.64
C LEU A 79 -3.68 2.75 14.34
N VAL A 80 -2.39 3.07 14.34
CA VAL A 80 -1.87 4.43 14.13
C VAL A 80 -0.70 4.40 13.15
N GLY A 81 -0.68 5.33 12.20
CA GLY A 81 0.49 5.53 11.35
C GLY A 81 0.48 6.84 10.58
N ILE A 82 1.51 7.06 9.79
CA ILE A 82 1.69 8.30 8.99
C ILE A 82 1.26 8.06 7.55
N LEU A 83 0.34 8.88 7.04
CA LEU A 83 -0.12 8.77 5.66
C LEU A 83 1.03 9.14 4.70
N LYS A 84 1.60 8.17 3.97
CA LYS A 84 2.66 8.44 2.97
C LYS A 84 2.07 8.90 1.64
N TYR A 85 1.08 8.15 1.16
CA TYR A 85 0.42 8.42 -0.10
C TYR A 85 -1.09 8.50 0.11
N GLY A 86 -1.62 9.71 -0.01
CA GLY A 86 -3.05 9.98 0.09
C GLY A 86 -3.78 9.71 -1.23
N ASN A 87 -5.07 10.02 -1.21
CA ASN A 87 -5.94 10.07 -2.37
C ASN A 87 -6.81 11.32 -2.30
N LYS A 88 -7.52 11.62 -3.39
CA LYS A 88 -8.40 12.79 -3.48
C LYS A 88 -9.50 12.79 -2.42
N SER A 89 -10.00 11.61 -2.04
CA SER A 89 -11.07 11.48 -1.04
C SER A 89 -10.56 11.86 0.37
N LEU A 90 -9.30 11.57 0.69
CA LEU A 90 -8.67 12.03 1.93
C LEU A 90 -8.25 13.48 1.91
N GLU A 91 -7.81 13.99 0.76
CA GLU A 91 -7.51 15.42 0.57
C GLU A 91 -8.76 16.27 0.82
N ALA A 92 -9.94 15.79 0.40
CA ALA A 92 -11.23 16.42 0.69
C ALA A 92 -11.63 16.36 2.18
N LEU A 93 -11.05 15.43 2.95
CA LEU A 93 -11.20 15.32 4.40
C LEU A 93 -10.08 16.06 5.16
N GLU A 94 -9.28 16.87 4.47
CA GLU A 94 -8.14 17.63 5.00
C GLU A 94 -7.02 16.74 5.58
N ILE A 95 -6.94 15.49 5.13
CA ILE A 95 -5.88 14.55 5.51
C ILE A 95 -4.83 14.58 4.40
N ASN A 96 -3.67 15.18 4.70
CA ASN A 96 -2.58 15.32 3.75
C ASN A 96 -1.53 14.22 3.93
N PRO A 97 -0.77 13.88 2.88
CA PRO A 97 0.39 13.02 3.04
C PRO A 97 1.38 13.66 4.02
N GLY A 98 1.74 12.93 5.06
CA GLY A 98 2.53 13.38 6.20
C GLY A 98 1.72 13.54 7.48
N ASP A 99 0.40 13.50 7.44
CA ASP A 99 -0.44 13.52 8.63
C ASP A 99 -0.50 12.16 9.33
N LEU A 100 -0.75 12.23 10.64
CA LEU A 100 -0.86 11.07 11.52
C LEU A 100 -2.33 10.65 11.58
N VAL A 101 -2.58 9.39 11.24
CA VAL A 101 -3.93 8.87 11.03
C VAL A 101 -4.14 7.58 11.82
N GLY A 102 -5.34 7.49 12.41
CA GLY A 102 -5.86 6.29 13.04
C GLY A 102 -6.78 5.53 12.09
N TYR A 103 -6.62 4.22 12.04
CA TYR A 103 -7.37 3.35 11.13
C TYR A 103 -7.95 2.11 11.83
N THR A 104 -8.90 1.45 11.17
CA THR A 104 -9.62 0.29 11.73
C THR A 104 -8.81 -1.00 11.58
N PRO A 105 -8.76 -1.89 12.59
CA PRO A 105 -8.10 -3.19 12.47
C PRO A 105 -8.77 -4.08 11.42
N ASN A 106 -7.98 -4.98 10.81
CA ASN A 106 -8.40 -6.01 9.84
C ASN A 106 -8.61 -5.54 8.39
N GLY A 107 -8.37 -4.27 8.07
CA GLY A 107 -8.45 -3.71 6.72
C GLY A 107 -7.10 -3.44 6.04
N GLU A 108 -6.00 -3.73 6.74
CA GLU A 108 -4.64 -3.38 6.30
C GLU A 108 -3.96 -4.53 5.53
N TRP A 109 -3.37 -4.18 4.39
CA TRP A 109 -2.47 -5.07 3.65
C TRP A 109 -1.04 -4.53 3.71
N GLU A 110 -0.10 -5.36 4.14
CA GLU A 110 1.31 -5.01 4.15
C GLU A 110 1.91 -5.12 2.73
N PHE A 111 2.57 -4.06 2.31
CA PHE A 111 3.35 -3.97 1.08
C PHE A 111 4.78 -3.56 1.39
N LEU A 112 5.72 -4.20 0.71
CA LEU A 112 7.12 -3.77 0.69
C LEU A 112 7.36 -2.95 -0.57
N VAL A 113 7.53 -1.63 -0.44
CA VAL A 113 7.80 -0.73 -1.57
C VAL A 113 9.14 -0.06 -1.32
N GLU A 114 10.12 -0.32 -2.21
CA GLU A 114 11.49 0.21 -2.11
C GLU A 114 12.16 -0.04 -0.74
N GLY A 115 11.92 -1.22 -0.15
CA GLY A 115 12.50 -1.59 1.16
C GLY A 115 11.83 -0.90 2.35
N LYS A 116 10.66 -0.27 2.15
CA LYS A 116 9.82 0.28 3.22
C LYS A 116 8.53 -0.51 3.34
N ARG A 117 8.12 -0.83 4.56
CA ARG A 117 6.79 -1.37 4.85
C ARG A 117 5.76 -0.26 4.74
N LEU A 118 4.72 -0.51 3.95
CA LEU A 118 3.56 0.36 3.83
C LEU A 118 2.31 -0.48 3.98
N TYR A 119 1.35 0.02 4.75
CA TYR A 119 0.01 -0.55 4.82
C TYR A 119 -0.87 0.10 3.77
N CYS A 120 -1.36 -0.70 2.83
CA CYS A 120 -2.43 -0.29 1.94
C CYS A 120 -3.77 -0.56 2.62
N MET A 121 -4.62 0.45 2.65
CA MET A 121 -5.99 0.37 3.14
C MET A 121 -6.90 1.22 2.24
N LYS A 122 -8.21 1.14 2.44
CA LYS A 122 -9.14 2.04 1.76
C LYS A 122 -9.29 3.33 2.56
N SER A 123 -9.63 4.43 1.88
CA SER A 123 -9.90 5.71 2.55
C SER A 123 -10.99 5.61 3.63
N ASN A 124 -11.93 4.69 3.45
CA ASN A 124 -13.02 4.45 4.41
C ASN A 124 -12.56 3.81 5.73
N ASP A 125 -11.39 3.17 5.75
CA ASP A 125 -10.84 2.55 6.96
C ASP A 125 -10.13 3.58 7.86
N ILE A 126 -9.89 4.82 7.36
CA ILE A 126 -9.38 5.92 8.18
C ILE A 126 -10.51 6.48 9.03
N VAL A 127 -10.31 6.49 10.35
CA VAL A 127 -11.32 6.91 11.33
C VAL A 127 -10.96 8.24 11.95
N ILE A 128 -9.68 8.48 12.26
CA ILE A 128 -9.25 9.63 13.07
C ILE A 128 -8.03 10.27 12.42
N LYS A 129 -8.01 11.60 12.36
CA LYS A 129 -6.80 12.39 12.13
C LYS A 129 -6.27 12.85 13.48
N TYR A 130 -5.00 12.58 13.77
CA TYR A 130 -4.31 13.13 14.92
C TYR A 130 -3.55 14.39 14.51
N GLU A 131 -3.59 15.43 15.34
CA GLU A 131 -2.73 16.60 15.15
C GLU A 131 -1.28 16.23 15.47
N HIS A 132 -0.40 16.41 14.49
CA HIS A 132 1.04 16.16 14.60
C HIS A 132 1.66 17.05 15.69
N GLN A 133 1.88 16.52 16.90
CA GLN A 133 2.58 17.22 17.99
C GLN A 133 4.11 17.06 17.95
N GLY A 134 4.67 16.60 16.83
CA GLY A 134 6.12 16.68 16.54
C GLY A 134 7.05 15.73 17.30
N ASN A 135 6.53 14.68 17.95
CA ASN A 135 7.32 13.73 18.76
C ASN A 135 7.32 12.28 18.23
N GLU A 136 6.85 12.02 17.00
CA GLU A 136 6.61 10.64 16.53
C GLU A 136 7.62 10.22 15.44
N GLU A 137 8.44 9.21 15.77
CA GLU A 137 9.47 8.64 14.89
C GLU A 137 8.88 7.58 13.94
N GLU A 138 9.15 7.73 12.63
CA GLU A 138 8.81 6.71 11.63
C GLU A 138 9.52 5.37 11.92
N TYR A 139 8.78 4.26 11.96
CA TYR A 139 9.40 2.94 12.11
C TYR A 139 9.84 2.40 10.76
N ASN A 140 11.15 2.31 10.55
CA ASN A 140 11.71 1.59 9.42
C ASN A 140 12.41 0.32 9.92
N PRO A 141 11.78 -0.86 9.82
CA PRO A 141 12.38 -2.07 10.37
C PRO A 141 13.59 -2.52 9.54
N SER A 142 14.68 -2.88 10.21
CA SER A 142 15.99 -3.20 9.62
C SER A 142 16.04 -4.48 8.77
N TRP A 143 15.03 -5.37 8.87
CA TRP A 143 14.97 -6.61 8.07
C TRP A 143 14.47 -6.38 6.63
N ALA A 144 13.90 -5.21 6.30
CA ALA A 144 13.56 -4.85 4.93
C ALA A 144 14.81 -4.61 4.05
N ALA A 145 15.99 -4.56 4.68
CA ALA A 145 17.30 -4.52 4.05
C ALA A 145 18.05 -5.85 4.27
N SER A 146 17.45 -6.98 3.89
CA SER A 146 18.24 -8.19 3.65
C SER A 146 18.68 -8.20 2.19
N SER A 147 19.97 -7.97 2.02
CA SER A 147 20.71 -7.98 0.75
C SER A 147 20.92 -9.39 0.21
#